data_AF-A0A9D2R6Z0-F1
#
_entry.id   AF-A0A9D2R6Z0-F1
#
_cell.length_a   1.000
_cell.length_b   1.000
_cell.length_c   1.000
_cell.angle_alpha   90.00
_cell.angle_beta   90.00
_cell.angle_gamma   90.00
#
_symmetry.space_group_name_H-M   'P 1'
#
loop_
_entity.id
_entity.type
_entity.pdbx_description
1 polymer ?
#
loop_
_entity_poly.entity_id
_entity_poly.type
_entity_poly.pdbx_seq_one_letter_code
_entity_poly.pdbx_strand_id
1 'polypeptide(L)'
;MNPITIFIVVVAFAAYLIFQGIKNFQLHNLNESLRKRDSETVERIADMGMTRRLLGEYVCDLYKLRVFYVTKEEEKFEKVLKHMLKAEKYRPDDRESFLETYFHTFLIKGNRKYADWILEAIRKTGNQKFIHYSEESYAVMLDKRSDLIDKMEEDINSKLYYGFALGVVLFMVAKQYSYLGDDRNALEYMRSAKACFHPKAVYMPVVDRYLEEAEA
;
A
#
# COMPACT_ATOMS: atom_id res chain seq x y z
N MET A 1 35.88 -17.03 27.04
CA MET A 1 35.42 -15.64 26.78
C MET A 1 35.74 -14.81 28.02
N ASN A 2 36.35 -13.63 27.87
CA ASN A 2 36.80 -12.80 29.01
C ASN A 2 35.57 -12.32 29.83
N PRO A 3 35.58 -12.33 31.18
CA PRO A 3 34.52 -11.77 32.02
C PRO A 3 34.04 -10.37 31.60
N ILE A 4 34.95 -9.51 31.15
CA ILE A 4 34.63 -8.17 30.63
C ILE A 4 33.76 -8.27 29.36
N THR A 5 34.08 -9.19 28.45
CA THR A 5 33.28 -9.44 27.23
C THR A 5 31.89 -9.94 27.58
N ILE A 6 31.75 -10.86 28.55
CA ILE A 6 30.45 -11.35 29.02
C ILE A 6 29.62 -10.20 29.58
N PHE A 7 30.22 -9.36 30.42
CA PHE A 7 29.55 -8.20 31.02
C PHE A 7 29.03 -7.22 29.95
N ILE A 8 29.86 -6.88 28.95
CA ILE A 8 29.44 -5.99 27.85
C ILE A 8 28.26 -6.59 27.07
N VAL A 9 28.30 -7.89 26.76
CA VAL A 9 27.21 -8.56 26.04
C VAL A 9 25.91 -8.54 26.85
N VAL A 10 25.97 -8.79 28.16
CA VAL A 10 24.79 -8.76 29.03
C VAL A 10 24.18 -7.36 29.11
N VAL A 11 25.02 -6.32 29.26
CA VAL A 11 24.54 -4.93 29.28
C VAL A 11 23.92 -4.53 27.94
N ALA A 12 24.56 -4.88 26.82
CA ALA A 12 24.02 -4.62 25.48
C ALA A 12 22.68 -5.34 25.26
N PHE A 13 22.56 -6.58 25.73
CA PHE A 13 21.32 -7.35 25.65
C PHE A 13 20.21 -6.72 26.50
N ALA A 14 20.49 -6.32 27.74
CA ALA A 14 19.53 -5.63 28.59
C ALA A 14 19.06 -4.30 27.97
N ALA A 15 19.99 -3.51 27.43
CA ALA A 15 19.66 -2.27 26.72
C ALA A 15 18.77 -2.52 25.50
N TYR A 16 19.05 -3.58 24.73
CA TYR A 16 18.23 -4.00 23.60
C TYR A 16 16.81 -4.41 24.03
N LEU A 17 16.66 -5.18 25.11
CA LEU A 17 15.34 -5.56 25.63
C LEU A 17 14.52 -4.35 26.08
N ILE A 18 15.15 -3.38 26.77
CA ILE A 18 14.49 -2.13 27.15
C ILE A 18 14.05 -1.36 25.90
N PHE A 19 14.93 -1.24 24.91
CA PHE A 19 14.63 -0.59 23.64
C PHE A 19 13.42 -1.24 22.95
N GLN A 20 13.39 -2.57 22.86
CA GLN A 20 12.26 -3.29 22.27
C GLN A 20 10.97 -3.16 23.08
N GLY A 21 11.07 -3.13 24.41
CA GLY A 21 9.93 -2.88 25.30
C GLY A 21 9.28 -1.53 25.03
N ILE A 22 10.08 -0.46 24.95
CA ILE A 22 9.59 0.89 24.64
C ILE A 22 9.00 0.96 23.23
N LYS A 23 9.69 0.36 22.25
CA LYS A 23 9.22 0.30 20.85
C LYS A 23 7.84 -0.34 20.75
N ASN A 24 7.67 -1.51 21.38
CA ASN A 24 6.42 -2.25 21.36
C ASN A 24 5.30 -1.51 22.10
N PHE A 25 5.62 -0.82 23.20
CA PHE A 25 4.67 0.02 23.91
C PHE A 25 4.13 1.16 23.02
N GLN A 26 5.02 1.88 22.31
CA GLN A 26 4.60 2.95 21.40
C GLN A 26 3.75 2.42 20.24
N LEU A 27 4.15 1.29 19.64
CA LEU A 27 3.36 0.63 18.59
C LEU A 27 1.98 0.19 19.10
N HIS A 28 1.91 -0.37 20.31
CA HIS A 28 0.65 -0.79 20.93
C HIS A 28 -0.30 0.39 21.07
N ASN A 29 0.17 1.51 21.64
CA ASN A 29 -0.65 2.70 21.83
C ASN A 29 -1.11 3.30 20.49
N LEU A 30 -0.22 3.40 19.50
CA LEU A 30 -0.59 3.87 18.15
C LEU A 30 -1.67 2.98 17.52
N ASN A 31 -1.53 1.66 17.62
CA ASN A 31 -2.53 0.72 17.11
C ASN A 31 -3.87 0.83 17.85
N GLU A 32 -3.83 0.96 19.18
CA GLU A 32 -5.04 1.07 19.99
C GLU A 32 -5.79 2.38 19.70
N SER A 33 -5.08 3.51 19.65
CA SER A 33 -5.65 4.81 19.31
C SER A 33 -6.18 4.85 17.87
N LEU A 34 -5.46 4.27 16.91
CA LEU A 34 -5.94 4.14 15.53
C LEU A 34 -7.24 3.32 15.47
N ARG A 35 -7.32 2.20 16.20
CA ARG A 35 -8.53 1.38 16.29
C ARG A 35 -9.70 2.15 16.89
N LYS A 36 -9.44 2.99 17.90
CA LYS A 36 -10.41 3.89 18.54
C LYS A 36 -10.73 5.13 17.70
N ARG A 37 -10.06 5.33 16.55
CA ARG A 37 -10.16 6.52 15.70
C ARG A 37 -9.83 7.83 16.45
N ASP A 38 -8.93 7.73 17.41
CA ASP A 38 -8.45 8.87 18.19
C ASP A 38 -7.28 9.54 17.45
N SER A 39 -7.61 10.47 16.56
CA SER A 39 -6.63 11.18 15.73
C SER A 39 -5.70 12.08 16.52
N GLU A 40 -6.20 12.72 17.59
CA GLU A 40 -5.41 13.59 18.46
C GLU A 40 -4.30 12.79 19.15
N THR A 41 -4.63 11.65 19.74
CA THR A 41 -3.62 10.80 20.39
C THR A 41 -2.63 10.22 19.39
N VAL A 42 -3.10 9.75 18.23
CA VAL A 42 -2.20 9.24 17.18
C VAL A 42 -1.24 10.33 16.71
N GLU A 43 -1.75 11.52 16.40
CA GLU A 43 -0.94 12.67 15.97
C GLU A 43 0.10 13.03 17.04
N ARG A 44 -0.34 13.17 18.29
CA ARG A 44 0.55 13.50 19.41
C ARG A 44 1.67 12.47 19.57
N ILE A 45 1.36 11.17 19.58
CA ILE A 45 2.37 10.11 19.76
C ILE A 45 3.33 10.06 18.55
N ALA A 46 2.80 10.16 17.33
CA ALA A 46 3.59 10.10 16.10
C ALA A 46 4.51 11.31 15.92
N ASP A 47 4.18 12.47 16.49
CA ASP A 47 5.02 13.68 16.43
C ASP A 47 6.07 13.76 17.54
N MET A 48 6.06 12.85 18.53
CA MET A 48 7.11 12.78 19.53
C MET A 48 8.46 12.40 18.88
N GLY A 49 9.50 13.20 19.13
CA GLY A 49 10.85 12.92 18.61
C GLY A 49 11.40 11.55 19.04
N MET A 50 11.06 11.09 20.25
CA MET A 50 11.41 9.75 20.71
C MET A 50 10.73 8.67 19.86
N THR A 51 9.42 8.78 19.59
CA THR A 51 8.67 7.84 18.76
C THR A 51 9.22 7.80 17.34
N ARG A 52 9.47 8.97 16.72
CA ARG A 52 10.09 9.05 15.39
C ARG A 52 11.46 8.40 15.34
N ARG A 53 12.27 8.54 16.40
CA ARG A 53 13.58 7.87 16.50
C ARG A 53 13.48 6.36 16.66
N LEU A 54 12.47 5.88 17.39
CA LEU A 54 12.27 4.45 17.67
C LEU A 54 11.60 3.69 16.52
N LEU A 55 10.58 4.29 15.91
CA LEU A 55 9.73 3.67 14.88
C LEU A 55 10.12 4.07 13.46
N GLY A 56 10.80 5.20 13.30
CA GLY A 56 11.10 5.81 12.01
C GLY A 56 10.02 6.79 11.56
N GLU A 57 10.46 7.79 10.79
CA GLU A 57 9.62 8.85 10.23
C GLU A 57 8.47 8.28 9.38
N TYR A 58 8.78 7.34 8.49
CA TYR A 58 7.81 6.71 7.59
C TYR A 58 6.64 6.05 8.35
N VAL A 59 6.96 5.25 9.38
CA VAL A 59 5.94 4.56 10.18
C VAL A 59 5.04 5.56 10.90
N CYS A 60 5.62 6.60 11.50
CA CYS A 60 4.86 7.63 12.20
C CYS A 60 3.93 8.38 11.24
N ASP A 61 4.43 8.78 10.08
CA ASP A 61 3.65 9.50 9.07
C ASP A 61 2.54 8.61 8.48
N LEU A 62 2.77 7.30 8.31
CA LEU A 62 1.73 6.33 7.94
C LEU A 62 0.59 6.26 8.96
N TYR A 63 0.88 6.24 10.27
CA TYR A 63 -0.16 6.25 11.29
C TYR A 63 -1.01 7.52 11.23
N LYS A 64 -0.37 8.69 11.06
CA LYS A 64 -1.06 9.96 10.85
C LYS A 64 -1.94 9.93 9.61
N LEU A 65 -1.40 9.48 8.48
CA LEU A 65 -2.14 9.38 7.23
C LEU A 65 -3.38 8.49 7.38
N ARG A 66 -3.23 7.31 8.02
CA ARG A 66 -4.33 6.37 8.24
C ARG A 66 -5.40 6.92 9.17
N VAL A 67 -5.01 7.54 10.29
CA VAL A 67 -5.99 8.05 11.25
C VAL A 67 -6.80 9.19 10.64
N PHE A 68 -6.16 10.15 9.97
CA PHE A 68 -6.84 11.26 9.33
C PHE A 68 -7.76 10.82 8.20
N TYR A 69 -7.40 9.74 7.48
CA TYR A 69 -8.29 9.14 6.49
C TYR A 69 -9.55 8.56 7.11
N VAL A 70 -9.43 7.79 8.21
CA VAL A 70 -10.61 7.13 8.84
C VAL A 70 -11.46 8.08 9.68
N THR A 71 -10.89 9.18 10.19
CA THR A 71 -11.62 10.26 10.88
C THR A 71 -12.18 11.32 9.94
N LYS A 72 -11.88 11.23 8.63
CA LYS A 72 -12.29 12.20 7.60
C LYS A 72 -11.75 13.61 7.82
N GLU A 73 -10.57 13.74 8.42
CA GLU A 73 -9.85 15.02 8.55
C GLU A 73 -9.08 15.31 7.25
N GLU A 74 -9.82 15.72 6.21
CA GLU A 74 -9.31 15.83 4.83
C GLU A 74 -8.07 16.74 4.71
N GLU A 75 -8.10 17.94 5.29
CA GLU A 75 -6.96 18.86 5.20
C GLU A 75 -5.67 18.29 5.80
N LYS A 76 -5.78 17.64 6.97
CA LYS A 76 -4.64 16.99 7.62
C LYS A 76 -4.18 15.78 6.84
N PHE A 77 -5.11 14.96 6.35
CA PHE A 77 -4.82 13.82 5.49
C PHE A 77 -4.02 14.26 4.26
N GLU A 78 -4.50 15.27 3.53
CA GLU A 78 -3.82 15.77 2.33
C GLU A 78 -2.44 16.32 2.63
N LYS A 79 -2.30 17.07 3.73
CA LYS A 79 -1.01 17.63 4.15
C LYS A 79 0.01 16.52 4.38
N VAL A 80 -0.39 15.44 5.07
CA VAL A 80 0.48 14.28 5.29
C VAL A 80 0.74 13.53 3.98
N LEU A 81 -0.29 13.29 3.16
CA LEU A 81 -0.12 12.63 1.86
C LEU A 81 0.90 13.37 0.98
N LYS A 82 0.73 14.67 0.79
CA LYS A 82 1.65 15.51 0.02
C LYS A 82 3.07 15.52 0.60
N HIS A 83 3.20 15.49 1.93
CA HIS A 83 4.50 15.33 2.59
C HIS A 83 5.15 14.00 2.21
N MET A 84 4.42 12.89 2.37
CA MET A 84 4.94 11.55 2.10
C MET A 84 5.33 11.35 0.63
N LEU A 85 4.57 11.92 -0.32
CA LEU A 85 4.88 11.85 -1.76
C LEU A 85 6.22 12.52 -2.12
N LYS A 86 6.63 13.53 -1.34
CA LYS A 86 7.85 14.33 -1.53
C LYS A 86 9.00 13.92 -0.61
N ALA A 87 8.79 12.96 0.30
CA ALA A 87 9.75 12.64 1.34
C ALA A 87 10.93 11.82 0.78
N GLU A 88 12.06 12.47 0.56
CA GLU A 88 13.31 11.83 0.10
C GLU A 88 14.03 11.04 1.20
N LYS A 89 13.74 11.34 2.46
CA LYS A 89 14.35 10.69 3.64
C LYS A 89 13.90 9.25 3.87
N TYR A 90 12.83 8.80 3.21
CA TYR A 90 12.34 7.44 3.36
C TYR A 90 13.23 6.46 2.59
N ARG A 91 13.26 5.20 3.05
CA ARG A 91 13.91 4.15 2.28
C ARG A 91 13.18 4.01 0.93
N PRO A 92 13.91 3.73 -0.17
CA PRO A 92 13.30 3.50 -1.47
C PRO A 92 12.17 2.46 -1.44
N ASP A 93 12.39 1.32 -0.76
CA ASP A 93 11.39 0.25 -0.65
C ASP A 93 10.10 0.71 0.07
N ASP A 94 10.24 1.50 1.14
CA ASP A 94 9.10 2.05 1.89
C ASP A 94 8.30 3.01 1.01
N ARG A 95 9.00 3.83 0.22
CA ARG A 95 8.38 4.79 -0.71
C ARG A 95 7.64 4.08 -1.84
N GLU A 96 8.26 3.08 -2.48
CA GLU A 96 7.63 2.33 -3.56
C GLU A 96 6.40 1.57 -3.04
N SER A 97 6.53 0.87 -1.92
CA SER A 97 5.41 0.15 -1.27
C SER A 97 4.26 1.08 -0.88
N PHE A 98 4.57 2.29 -0.39
CA PHE A 98 3.57 3.31 -0.10
C PHE A 98 2.82 3.75 -1.35
N LEU A 99 3.55 4.11 -2.41
CA LEU A 99 2.97 4.54 -3.67
C LEU A 99 2.07 3.44 -4.24
N GLU A 100 2.56 2.21 -4.34
CA GLU A 100 1.81 1.07 -4.87
C GLU A 100 0.53 0.83 -4.07
N THR A 101 0.64 0.68 -2.75
CA THR A 101 -0.51 0.34 -1.90
C THR A 101 -1.60 1.41 -1.95
N TYR A 102 -1.23 2.68 -1.79
CA TYR A 102 -2.21 3.76 -1.73
C TYR A 102 -2.77 4.11 -3.10
N PHE A 103 -1.97 4.02 -4.18
CA PHE A 103 -2.45 4.20 -5.54
C PHE A 103 -3.58 3.22 -5.85
N HIS A 104 -3.34 1.93 -5.67
CA HIS A 104 -4.35 0.90 -5.95
C HIS A 104 -5.55 0.98 -5.01
N THR A 105 -5.35 1.39 -3.75
CA THR A 105 -6.46 1.70 -2.83
C THR A 105 -7.38 2.79 -3.40
N PHE A 106 -6.82 3.88 -3.93
CA PHE A 106 -7.61 4.98 -4.47
C PHE A 106 -8.23 4.67 -5.84
N LEU A 107 -7.58 3.83 -6.66
CA LEU A 107 -8.18 3.29 -7.88
C LEU A 107 -9.44 2.48 -7.58
N ILE A 108 -9.37 1.54 -6.63
CA ILE A 108 -10.52 0.71 -6.22
C ILE A 108 -11.67 1.59 -5.69
N LYS A 109 -11.33 2.66 -4.96
CA LYS A 109 -12.31 3.59 -4.40
C LYS A 109 -12.83 4.62 -5.41
N GLY A 110 -12.32 4.64 -6.64
CA GLY A 110 -12.67 5.64 -7.65
C GLY A 110 -12.24 7.07 -7.30
N ASN A 111 -11.28 7.23 -6.38
CA ASN A 111 -10.84 8.56 -5.95
C ASN A 111 -9.77 9.11 -6.89
N ARG A 112 -10.22 9.76 -7.97
CA ARG A 112 -9.36 10.33 -9.02
C ARG A 112 -8.36 11.35 -8.46
N LYS A 113 -8.81 12.28 -7.61
CA LYS A 113 -7.96 13.34 -7.01
C LYS A 113 -6.68 12.78 -6.37
N TYR A 114 -6.81 11.75 -5.52
CA TYR A 114 -5.63 11.16 -4.85
C TYR A 114 -4.86 10.19 -5.74
N ALA A 115 -5.54 9.47 -6.64
CA ALA A 115 -4.88 8.65 -7.63
C ALA A 115 -3.97 9.49 -8.55
N ASP A 116 -4.41 10.67 -8.97
CA ASP A 116 -3.63 11.61 -9.80
C ASP A 116 -2.34 12.03 -9.10
N TRP A 117 -2.43 12.44 -7.84
CA TRP A 117 -1.27 12.88 -7.06
C TRP A 117 -0.24 11.76 -6.87
N ILE A 118 -0.72 10.54 -6.62
CA ILE A 118 0.17 9.40 -6.42
C ILE A 118 0.76 8.95 -7.75
N LEU A 119 -0.01 8.92 -8.84
CA LEU A 119 0.50 8.58 -10.17
C LEU A 119 1.59 9.55 -10.62
N GLU A 120 1.44 10.85 -10.36
CA GLU A 120 2.49 11.83 -10.63
C GLU A 120 3.77 11.53 -9.84
N ALA A 121 3.65 11.06 -8.60
CA ALA A 121 4.79 10.63 -7.80
C ALA A 121 5.41 9.31 -8.31
N ILE A 122 4.58 8.36 -8.78
CA ILE A 122 5.03 7.11 -9.40
C ILE A 122 5.86 7.40 -10.66
N ARG A 123 5.40 8.31 -11.53
CA ARG A 123 6.13 8.75 -12.74
C ARG A 123 7.53 9.28 -12.43
N LYS A 124 7.71 9.92 -11.27
CA LYS A 124 8.99 10.47 -10.81
C LYS A 124 9.94 9.42 -10.23
N THR A 125 9.51 8.17 -10.05
CA THR A 125 10.39 7.08 -9.58
C THR A 125 11.39 6.64 -10.63
N GLY A 126 11.07 6.83 -11.93
CA GLY A 126 11.87 6.31 -13.04
C GLY A 126 11.78 4.79 -13.24
N ASN A 127 11.10 4.06 -12.36
CA ASN A 127 10.87 2.62 -12.46
C ASN A 127 9.86 2.35 -13.58
N GLN A 128 10.35 2.09 -14.80
CA GLN A 128 9.51 1.97 -15.99
C GLN A 128 8.44 0.89 -15.88
N LYS A 129 8.77 -0.25 -15.25
CA LYS A 129 7.79 -1.32 -15.01
C LYS A 129 6.67 -0.82 -14.11
N PHE A 130 7.02 -0.19 -13.00
CA PHE A 130 6.04 0.32 -12.04
C PHE A 130 5.15 1.41 -12.65
N ILE A 131 5.74 2.32 -13.43
CA ILE A 131 5.01 3.36 -14.15
C ILE A 131 4.02 2.75 -15.13
N HIS A 132 4.49 1.81 -15.96
CA HIS A 132 3.72 1.22 -17.04
C HIS A 132 2.42 0.54 -16.55
N TYR A 133 2.49 -0.44 -15.64
CA TYR A 133 1.24 -1.06 -15.14
C TYR A 133 0.38 -0.11 -14.29
N SER A 134 0.98 0.92 -13.67
CA SER A 134 0.20 1.90 -12.89
C SER A 134 -0.63 2.81 -13.80
N GLU A 135 -0.06 3.30 -14.90
CA GLU A 135 -0.79 4.11 -15.90
C GLU A 135 -1.91 3.32 -16.58
N GLU A 136 -1.63 2.06 -16.89
CA GLU A 136 -2.64 1.15 -17.44
C GLU A 136 -3.75 0.84 -16.44
N SER A 137 -3.39 0.60 -15.17
CA SER A 137 -4.36 0.41 -14.09
C SER A 137 -5.25 1.64 -13.89
N TYR A 138 -4.67 2.84 -14.00
CA TYR A 138 -5.43 4.09 -13.96
C TYR A 138 -6.46 4.14 -15.08
N ALA A 139 -6.01 3.88 -16.32
CA ALA A 139 -6.82 4.01 -17.51
C ALA A 139 -7.99 3.01 -17.53
N VAL A 140 -7.76 1.78 -17.06
CA VAL A 140 -8.83 0.80 -16.88
C VAL A 140 -9.78 1.23 -15.76
N MET A 141 -9.27 1.53 -14.56
CA MET A 141 -10.13 1.70 -13.38
C MET A 141 -10.93 3.00 -13.40
N LEU A 142 -10.31 4.10 -13.81
CA LEU A 142 -10.88 5.44 -13.74
C LEU A 142 -11.39 5.93 -15.09
N ASP A 143 -10.70 5.62 -16.19
CA ASP A 143 -11.13 6.02 -17.55
C ASP A 143 -12.00 4.96 -18.25
N LYS A 144 -12.19 3.79 -17.61
CA LYS A 144 -13.02 2.68 -18.12
C LYS A 144 -12.59 2.18 -19.50
N ARG A 145 -11.31 2.29 -19.84
CA ARG A 145 -10.77 1.72 -21.07
C ARG A 145 -10.91 0.21 -21.07
N SER A 146 -11.19 -0.35 -22.24
CA SER A 146 -11.30 -1.79 -22.51
C SER A 146 -10.49 -2.24 -23.73
N ASP A 147 -9.73 -1.33 -24.34
CA ASP A 147 -8.92 -1.54 -25.54
C ASP A 147 -7.46 -1.93 -25.23
N LEU A 148 -7.13 -2.18 -23.97
CA LEU A 148 -5.78 -2.54 -23.52
C LEU A 148 -5.60 -4.05 -23.27
N ILE A 149 -6.62 -4.88 -23.52
CA ILE A 149 -6.62 -6.32 -23.23
C ILE A 149 -5.40 -7.00 -23.89
N ASP A 150 -5.28 -6.96 -25.21
CA ASP A 150 -4.21 -7.65 -25.96
C ASP A 150 -2.82 -7.26 -25.47
N LYS A 151 -2.63 -5.96 -25.18
CA LYS A 151 -1.36 -5.42 -24.69
C LYS A 151 -1.03 -5.94 -23.29
N MET A 152 -2.00 -5.94 -22.38
CA MET A 152 -1.81 -6.46 -21.03
C MET A 152 -1.60 -7.98 -21.02
N GLU A 153 -2.25 -8.71 -21.93
CA GLU A 153 -2.00 -10.15 -22.12
C GLU A 153 -0.59 -10.43 -22.63
N GLU A 154 -0.06 -9.60 -23.54
CA GLU A 154 1.33 -9.68 -23.98
C GLU A 154 2.31 -9.46 -22.81
N ASP A 155 2.04 -8.49 -21.93
CA ASP A 155 2.82 -8.25 -20.72
C ASP A 155 2.79 -9.45 -19.76
N ILE A 156 1.65 -10.12 -19.62
CA ILE A 156 1.51 -11.35 -18.84
C ILE A 156 2.34 -12.48 -19.47
N ASN A 157 2.18 -12.70 -20.78
CA ASN A 157 2.82 -13.79 -21.51
C ASN A 157 4.34 -13.64 -21.60
N SER A 158 4.84 -12.41 -21.68
CA SER A 158 6.27 -12.09 -21.64
C SER A 158 6.89 -12.22 -20.25
N LYS A 159 6.08 -12.54 -19.22
CA LYS A 159 6.49 -12.64 -17.81
C LYS A 159 7.12 -11.34 -17.30
N LEU A 160 6.61 -10.20 -17.77
CA LEU A 160 7.12 -8.89 -17.38
C LEU A 160 6.95 -8.63 -15.87
N TYR A 161 5.87 -9.18 -15.30
CA TYR A 161 5.42 -8.99 -13.92
C TYR A 161 5.31 -10.30 -13.12
N TYR A 162 5.45 -10.18 -11.80
CA TYR A 162 5.29 -11.27 -10.84
C TYR A 162 4.58 -10.78 -9.57
N GLY A 163 4.04 -11.72 -8.78
CA GLY A 163 3.44 -11.42 -7.49
C GLY A 163 2.29 -10.42 -7.59
N PHE A 164 2.34 -9.37 -6.77
CA PHE A 164 1.27 -8.37 -6.69
C PHE A 164 1.02 -7.67 -8.03
N ALA A 165 2.06 -7.21 -8.72
CA ALA A 165 1.92 -6.54 -10.02
C ALA A 165 1.25 -7.42 -11.07
N LEU A 166 1.59 -8.71 -11.13
CA LEU A 166 0.91 -9.67 -12.02
C LEU A 166 -0.57 -9.79 -11.68
N GLY A 167 -0.90 -9.92 -10.39
CA GLY A 167 -2.29 -9.96 -9.93
C GLY A 167 -3.07 -8.70 -10.32
N VAL A 168 -2.44 -7.51 -10.24
CA VAL A 168 -3.03 -6.24 -10.68
C VAL A 168 -3.33 -6.27 -12.18
N VAL A 169 -2.37 -6.65 -13.03
CA VAL A 169 -2.58 -6.68 -14.49
C VAL A 169 -3.69 -7.67 -14.86
N LEU A 170 -3.70 -8.88 -14.28
CA LEU A 170 -4.79 -9.85 -14.46
C LEU A 170 -6.15 -9.28 -14.03
N PHE A 171 -6.19 -8.56 -12.90
CA PHE A 171 -7.41 -7.88 -12.44
C PHE A 171 -7.86 -6.79 -13.43
N MET A 172 -6.92 -6.04 -14.01
CA MET A 172 -7.24 -5.03 -15.03
C MET A 172 -7.83 -5.67 -16.28
N VAL A 173 -7.25 -6.75 -16.79
CA VAL A 173 -7.81 -7.52 -17.92
C VAL A 173 -9.23 -8.00 -17.59
N ALA A 174 -9.46 -8.57 -16.41
CA ALA A 174 -10.79 -8.95 -15.96
C ALA A 174 -11.79 -7.78 -15.96
N LYS A 175 -11.35 -6.60 -15.51
CA LYS A 175 -12.20 -5.40 -15.51
C LYS A 175 -12.56 -4.93 -16.91
N GLN A 176 -11.64 -5.01 -17.86
CA GLN A 176 -11.89 -4.66 -19.25
C GLN A 176 -12.94 -5.58 -19.89
N TYR A 177 -12.80 -6.90 -19.72
CA TYR A 177 -13.83 -7.86 -20.18
C TYR A 177 -15.19 -7.61 -19.52
N SER A 178 -15.21 -7.31 -18.23
CA SER A 178 -16.42 -6.94 -17.50
C SER A 178 -17.07 -5.65 -18.05
N TYR A 179 -16.30 -4.68 -18.57
CA TYR A 179 -16.87 -3.50 -19.23
C TYR A 179 -17.46 -3.81 -20.61
N LEU A 180 -16.96 -4.85 -21.27
CA LEU A 180 -17.47 -5.34 -22.55
C LEU A 180 -18.65 -6.31 -22.41
N GLY A 181 -19.01 -6.71 -21.19
CA GLY A 181 -20.04 -7.72 -20.94
C GLY A 181 -19.62 -9.16 -21.23
N ASP A 182 -18.31 -9.41 -21.32
CA ASP A 182 -17.76 -10.76 -21.48
C ASP A 182 -17.47 -11.39 -20.11
N ASP A 183 -18.54 -11.87 -19.47
CA ASP A 183 -18.48 -12.38 -18.11
C ASP A 183 -17.62 -13.65 -17.99
N ARG A 184 -17.53 -14.45 -19.06
CA ARG A 184 -16.72 -15.68 -19.06
C ARG A 184 -15.24 -15.34 -18.91
N ASN A 185 -14.72 -14.49 -19.78
CA ASN A 185 -13.32 -14.10 -19.72
C ASN A 185 -13.02 -13.24 -18.47
N ALA A 186 -13.96 -12.38 -18.07
CA ALA A 186 -13.82 -11.61 -16.82
C ALA A 186 -13.65 -12.53 -15.60
N LEU A 187 -14.45 -13.60 -15.49
CA LEU A 187 -14.39 -14.57 -14.40
C LEU A 187 -13.06 -15.36 -14.39
N GLU A 188 -12.59 -15.81 -15.55
CA GLU A 188 -11.33 -16.55 -15.69
C GLU A 188 -10.13 -15.70 -15.23
N TYR A 189 -10.06 -14.45 -15.67
CA TYR A 189 -9.00 -13.53 -15.26
C TYR A 189 -9.11 -13.14 -13.79
N MET A 190 -10.32 -12.99 -13.24
CA MET A 190 -10.53 -12.70 -11.82
C MET A 190 -10.01 -13.83 -10.91
N ARG A 191 -10.26 -15.09 -11.28
CA ARG A 191 -9.72 -16.26 -10.55
C ARG A 191 -8.19 -16.31 -10.61
N SER A 192 -7.62 -15.98 -11.77
CA SER A 192 -6.17 -15.90 -11.95
C SER A 192 -5.54 -14.79 -11.11
N ALA A 193 -6.19 -13.62 -11.05
CA ALA A 193 -5.78 -12.51 -10.19
C ALA A 193 -5.81 -12.91 -8.71
N LYS A 194 -6.88 -13.59 -8.25
CA LYS A 194 -7.00 -14.11 -6.88
C LYS A 194 -5.82 -15.00 -6.49
N ALA A 195 -5.39 -15.90 -7.39
CA ALA A 195 -4.28 -16.80 -7.13
C ALA A 195 -2.93 -16.07 -6.97
N CYS A 196 -2.78 -14.87 -7.53
CA CYS A 196 -1.58 -14.05 -7.42
C CYS A 196 -1.54 -13.19 -6.14
N PHE A 197 -2.70 -12.84 -5.60
CA PHE A 197 -2.79 -11.93 -4.45
C PHE A 197 -2.57 -12.64 -3.12
N HIS A 198 -1.80 -12.00 -2.24
CA HIS A 198 -1.80 -12.35 -0.84
C HIS A 198 -3.20 -12.08 -0.23
N PRO A 199 -3.73 -12.90 0.71
CA PRO A 199 -5.08 -12.72 1.27
C PRO A 199 -5.38 -11.35 1.90
N LYS A 200 -4.33 -10.59 2.24
CA LYS A 200 -4.43 -9.24 2.81
C LYS A 200 -4.21 -8.11 1.80
N ALA A 201 -4.08 -8.42 0.51
CA ALA A 201 -3.88 -7.44 -0.54
C ALA A 201 -5.13 -6.57 -0.73
N VAL A 202 -4.94 -5.32 -1.17
CA VAL A 202 -6.02 -4.33 -1.31
C VAL A 202 -7.14 -4.77 -2.27
N TYR A 203 -6.82 -5.59 -3.26
CA TYR A 203 -7.77 -6.10 -4.24
C TYR A 203 -8.63 -7.28 -3.73
N MET A 204 -8.17 -8.02 -2.72
CA MET A 204 -8.84 -9.26 -2.28
C MET A 204 -10.34 -9.06 -1.94
N PRO A 205 -10.76 -8.03 -1.19
CA PRO A 205 -12.17 -7.83 -0.90
C PRO A 205 -13.05 -7.59 -2.14
N VAL A 206 -12.47 -6.99 -3.19
CA VAL A 206 -13.19 -6.74 -4.45
C VAL A 206 -13.27 -8.00 -5.30
N VAL A 207 -12.16 -8.75 -5.34
CA VAL A 207 -12.04 -10.02 -6.05
C VAL A 207 -12.98 -11.07 -5.44
N ASP A 208 -12.94 -11.25 -4.12
CA ASP A 208 -13.78 -12.24 -3.43
C ASP A 208 -15.26 -11.96 -3.66
N ARG A 209 -15.70 -10.71 -3.47
CA ARG A 209 -17.09 -10.33 -3.73
C ARG A 209 -17.51 -10.59 -5.17
N TYR A 210 -16.66 -10.27 -6.15
CA TYR A 210 -16.98 -10.51 -7.57
C TYR A 210 -17.17 -12.00 -7.85
N LEU A 211 -16.30 -12.86 -7.31
CA LEU A 211 -16.40 -14.31 -7.50
C LEU A 211 -17.62 -14.89 -6.80
N GLU A 212 -17.94 -14.43 -5.58
CA GLU A 212 -19.15 -14.83 -4.86
C GLU A 212 -20.42 -14.47 -5.64
N GLU A 213 -20.49 -13.28 -6.25
CA GLU A 213 -21.63 -12.84 -7.06
C GLU A 213 -21.75 -13.60 -8.40
N ALA A 214 -20.63 -13.97 -9.02
CA ALA A 214 -20.61 -14.65 -10.31
C ALA A 214 -20.85 -16.17 -10.21
N GLU A 215 -20.63 -16.77 -9.03
CA GLU A 215 -20.77 -18.21 -8.79
C GLU A 215 -22.06 -18.59 -8.04
N ALA A 216 -22.86 -17.60 -7.62
CA ALA A 216 -24.16 -17.77 -6.96
C ALA A 216 -25.30 -18.03 -7.97
#